data_AF-Q849T8-F1
#
_entry.id   AF-Q849T8-F1
#
_cell.length_a   1.000
_cell.length_b   1.000
_cell.length_c   1.000
_cell.angle_alpha   90.00
_cell.angle_beta   90.00
_cell.angle_gamma   90.00
#
_symmetry.space_group_name_H-M   'P 1'
#
loop_
_entity.id
_entity.type
_entity.pdbx_description
1 polymer ?
#
loop_
_entity_poly.entity_id
_entity_poly.type
_entity_poly.pdbx_seq_one_letter_code
_entity_poly.pdbx_strand_id
1 'polypeptide(L)' 'MEIMTMYYKNGFFDYSYGGFVPEGAVEISQETYLELLNGQAQGKQIIADNTGYPALMEPQPSAAHELNLDTLTWEISTEK' A
#
# COMPACT_ATOMS: atom_id res chain seq x y z
N MET A 1 -16.75 4.32 -21.12
CA MET A 1 -15.52 3.88 -20.45
C MET A 1 -15.97 3.26 -19.15
N GLU A 2 -15.72 1.97 -18.94
CA GLU A 2 -16.00 1.39 -17.63
C GLU A 2 -14.98 1.94 -16.64
N ILE A 3 -15.45 2.44 -15.50
CA ILE A 3 -14.60 2.90 -14.41
C ILE A 3 -14.09 1.66 -13.68
N MET A 4 -12.80 1.35 -13.84
CA MET A 4 -12.15 0.29 -13.07
C MET A 4 -12.26 0.67 -11.58
N THR A 5 -12.91 -0.17 -10.77
CA THR A 5 -13.09 0.07 -9.34
C THR A 5 -12.12 -0.81 -8.56
N MET A 6 -11.05 -0.22 -8.06
CA MET A 6 -9.98 -0.92 -7.35
C MET A 6 -10.06 -0.68 -5.86
N TYR A 7 -9.76 -1.73 -5.09
CA TYR A 7 -9.64 -1.67 -3.64
C TYR A 7 -8.28 -2.21 -3.19
N TYR A 8 -7.80 -1.71 -2.05
CA TYR A 8 -6.56 -2.19 -1.44
C TYR A 8 -6.79 -2.66 0.00
N LYS A 9 -6.24 -3.84 0.32
CA LYS A 9 -6.07 -4.35 1.69
C LYS A 9 -4.97 -5.41 1.71
N ASN A 10 -3.73 -5.01 1.98
CA ASN A 10 -2.55 -5.88 1.90
C ASN A 10 -2.43 -6.61 0.54
N GLY A 11 -2.95 -5.99 -0.52
CA GLY A 11 -3.18 -6.60 -1.82
C GLY A 11 -4.27 -5.86 -2.58
N PHE A 12 -4.29 -6.01 -3.90
CA PHE A 12 -5.27 -5.36 -4.78
C PHE A 12 -6.49 -6.25 -5.02
N PHE A 13 -7.67 -5.64 -5.02
CA PHE A 13 -8.94 -6.29 -5.32
C PHE A 13 -9.66 -5.49 -6.40
N ASP A 14 -10.03 -6.17 -7.48
CA ASP A 14 -10.83 -5.59 -8.56
C ASP A 14 -12.30 -5.91 -8.31
N TYR A 15 -13.13 -4.88 -8.17
CA TYR A 15 -14.57 -5.03 -8.03
C TYR A 15 -15.32 -4.93 -9.36
N SER A 16 -14.59 -4.78 -10.48
CA SER A 16 -15.19 -4.84 -11.81
C SER A 16 -15.96 -6.16 -11.96
N TYR A 17 -17.21 -6.06 -12.40
CA TYR A 17 -18.14 -7.19 -12.57
C TYR A 17 -18.56 -7.90 -11.27
N GLY A 18 -18.48 -7.24 -10.11
CA GLY A 18 -18.97 -7.79 -8.84
C GLY A 18 -18.01 -8.78 -8.18
N GLY A 19 -16.70 -8.54 -8.31
CA GLY A 19 -15.65 -9.29 -7.62
C GLY A 19 -15.77 -9.23 -6.09
N PHE A 20 -14.93 -9.98 -5.39
CA PHE A 20 -14.91 -9.96 -3.93
C PHE A 20 -13.99 -8.85 -3.40
N VAL A 21 -14.50 -8.03 -2.50
CA VAL A 21 -13.73 -7.02 -1.75
C VAL A 21 -13.82 -7.34 -0.27
N PRO A 22 -12.69 -7.54 0.44
CA PRO A 22 -12.72 -7.81 1.86
C PRO A 22 -13.17 -6.57 2.65
N GLU A 23 -13.85 -6.80 3.77
CA GLU A 23 -14.24 -5.73 4.70
C GLU A 23 -13.02 -4.90 5.13
N GLY A 24 -13.15 -3.58 5.14
CA GLY A 24 -12.07 -2.65 5.50
C GLY A 24 -11.02 -2.45 4.41
N ALA A 25 -11.24 -2.94 3.18
CA ALA A 25 -10.47 -2.48 2.02
C ALA A 25 -10.87 -1.04 1.67
N VAL A 26 -9.89 -0.24 1.27
CA VAL A 26 -10.11 1.14 0.85
C VAL A 26 -10.16 1.22 -0.67
N GLU A 27 -11.06 2.03 -1.20
CA GLU A 27 -11.14 2.30 -2.63
C GLU A 27 -9.96 3.18 -3.06
N ILE A 28 -9.33 2.83 -4.19
CA ILE A 28 -8.25 3.60 -4.80
C ILE A 28 -8.57 3.92 -6.26
N SER A 29 -8.06 5.06 -6.74
CA SER A 29 -8.21 5.42 -8.15
C SER A 29 -7.36 4.51 -9.06
N GLN A 30 -7.70 4.45 -10.34
CA GLN A 30 -6.86 3.79 -11.34
C GLN A 30 -5.46 4.41 -11.44
N GLU A 31 -5.35 5.73 -11.30
CA GLU A 31 -4.06 6.44 -11.29
C GLU A 31 -3.18 5.99 -10.12
N THR A 32 -3.75 5.97 -8.91
CA THR A 32 -3.09 5.46 -7.70
C THR A 32 -2.66 4.01 -7.88
N TYR A 33 -3.53 3.14 -8.41
CA TYR A 33 -3.17 1.75 -8.70
C TYR A 33 -1.95 1.63 -9.62
N LEU A 34 -1.91 2.39 -10.72
CA LEU A 34 -0.78 2.38 -11.65
C LEU A 34 0.49 2.95 -11.03
N GLU A 35 0.40 4.01 -10.24
CA GLU A 35 1.53 4.57 -9.49
C GLU A 35 2.15 3.53 -8.54
N LEU A 36 1.32 2.83 -7.78
CA LEU A 36 1.76 1.78 -6.85
C LEU A 36 2.45 0.64 -7.58
N LEU A 37 1.89 0.16 -8.71
CA LEU A 37 2.52 -0.88 -9.52
C LEU A 37 3.86 -0.44 -10.10
N ASN A 38 3.94 0.79 -10.62
CA ASN A 38 5.17 1.34 -11.17
C ASN A 38 6.25 1.51 -10.09
N GLY A 39 5.87 1.95 -8.89
CA GLY A 39 6.79 2.06 -7.75
C GLY A 39 7.30 0.71 -7.29
N GLN A 40 6.40 -0.28 -7.19
CA GLN A 40 6.79 -1.66 -6.87
C GLN A 40 7.76 -2.25 -7.90
N ALA A 41 7.51 -2.03 -9.20
CA ALA A 41 8.41 -2.45 -10.27
C ALA A 41 9.80 -1.79 -10.21
N GLN A 42 9.90 -0.62 -9.56
CA GLN A 42 11.16 0.08 -9.29
C GLN A 42 11.83 -0.37 -7.97
N GLY A 43 11.26 -1.35 -7.27
CA GLY A 43 11.83 -1.93 -6.06
C GLY A 43 11.27 -1.39 -4.75
N LYS A 44 10.28 -0.49 -4.80
CA LYS A 44 9.60 0.00 -3.59
C LYS A 44 8.64 -1.06 -3.03
N GLN A 45 8.30 -0.92 -1.76
CA GLN A 45 7.25 -1.71 -1.10
C GLN A 45 5.94 -0.92 -1.11
N ILE A 46 4.82 -1.64 -1.17
CA ILE A 46 3.49 -1.06 -0.98
C ILE A 46 3.02 -1.44 0.40
N ILE A 47 2.83 -0.45 1.28
CA ILE A 47 2.44 -0.66 2.67
C ILE A 47 1.21 0.21 2.98
N ALA A 48 0.26 -0.33 3.74
CA ALA A 48 -0.87 0.43 4.24
C ALA A 48 -0.41 1.41 5.33
N ASP A 49 -0.81 2.67 5.23
CA ASP A 49 -0.68 3.64 6.32
C ASP A 49 -1.65 3.34 7.47
N ASN A 50 -1.60 4.16 8.52
CA ASN A 50 -2.47 4.04 9.68
C ASN A 50 -3.98 4.24 9.37
N THR A 51 -4.32 4.74 8.18
CA THR A 51 -5.70 4.88 7.68
C THR A 51 -6.12 3.76 6.72
N GLY A 52 -5.20 2.85 6.38
CA GLY A 52 -5.43 1.73 5.47
C GLY A 52 -5.14 2.04 4.00
N TYR A 53 -4.72 3.26 3.67
CA TYR A 53 -4.39 3.64 2.29
C TYR A 53 -2.98 3.15 1.92
N PRO A 54 -2.81 2.59 0.70
CA PRO A 54 -1.49 2.14 0.25
C PRO A 54 -0.57 3.32 -0.04
N ALA A 55 0.66 3.24 0.46
CA ALA A 55 1.74 4.16 0.17
C ALA A 55 2.97 3.39 -0.36
N LEU A 56 3.76 4.06 -1.21
CA LEU A 56 5.06 3.57 -1.65
C LEU A 56 6.13 3.91 -0.62
N MET A 57 6.90 2.91 -0.22
CA MET A 57 8.02 3.09 0.68
C MET A 57 9.28 2.41 0.14
N GLU A 58 10.44 2.99 0.44
CA GLU A 58 11.72 2.32 0.17
C GLU A 58 11.78 1.00 0.96
N PRO A 59 12.53 -0.01 0.50
CA PRO A 59 12.76 -1.23 1.25
C PRO A 59 13.31 -0.96 2.65
N GLN A 60 12.92 -1.80 3.61
CA GLN A 60 13.49 -1.79 4.95
C GLN A 60 15.04 -1.81 4.87
N PRO A 61 15.74 -0.77 5.38
CA PRO A 61 17.19 -0.68 5.22
C PRO A 61 17.95 -1.80 5.93
N SER A 62 17.45 -2.25 7.08
CA SER A 62 17.98 -3.37 7.84
C SER A 62 16.97 -3.88 8.86
N ALA A 63 17.20 -5.06 9.43
CA ALA A 63 16.36 -5.65 10.48
C ALA A 63 16.29 -4.81 11.78
N ALA A 64 17.18 -3.82 11.95
CA ALA A 64 17.15 -2.89 13.08
C ALA A 64 16.18 -1.71 12.88
N HIS A 65 15.65 -1.53 11.67
CA HIS A 65 14.66 -0.50 11.38
C HIS A 65 13.26 -1.06 11.57
N GLU A 66 12.43 -0.33 12.29
CA GLU A 66 11.00 -0.58 12.44
C GLU A 66 10.24 0.50 11.66
N LEU A 67 9.09 0.13 11.11
CA LEU A 67 8.27 1.09 10.39
C LEU A 67 7.47 1.93 11.39
N ASN A 68 7.67 3.25 11.36
CA ASN A 68 6.77 4.19 11.99
C ASN A 68 5.59 4.49 11.03
N LEU A 69 4.39 3.99 11.37
CA LEU A 69 3.20 4.16 10.53
C LEU A 69 2.61 5.58 10.57
N ASP A 70 2.96 6.40 11.55
CA ASP A 70 2.48 7.78 11.64
C ASP A 70 3.27 8.71 10.71
N THR A 71 4.54 8.40 10.46
CA THR A 71 5.43 9.18 9.59
C THR A 71 5.75 8.49 8.27
N LEU A 72 5.41 7.20 8.13
CA LEU A 72 5.78 6.33 7.01
C LEU A 72 7.29 6.32 6.74
N THR A 73 8.08 6.23 7.82
CA THR A 73 9.54 6.17 7.76
C THR A 73 10.09 4.97 8.51
N TRP A 74 11.18 4.44 7.99
CA TRP A 74 11.99 3.44 8.68
C TRP A 74 12.82 4.12 9.77
N GLU A 75 12.61 3.75 11.02
CA GLU A 75 13.27 4.33 12.18
C GLU A 75 13.98 3.23 12.97
N ILE A 76 15.13 3.53 13.56
CA ILE A 76 15.82 2.58 14.43
C ILE A 76 15.17 2.69 15.81
N SER A 77 14.56 1.61 16.30
CA SER A 77 14.06 1.57 17.68
C SER A 77 15.24 1.77 18.63
N THR A 78 15.13 2.78 19.50
CA THR A 78 16.17 3.08 20.50
C THR A 78 16.21 2.07 21.64
N GLU A 79 15.29 1.10 21.66
CA GLU A 79 15.20 0.10 22.72
C GLU A 79 16.07 -1.14 22.38
N LYS A 80 17.07 -1.35 23.23
CA LYS A 80 17.89 -2.57 23.33
C LYS A 80 17.48 -3.37 24.55
#